data_AF-A0A3D9SKA7-F1
#
_entry.id   AF-A0A3D9SKA7-F1
#
_cell.length_a   1.000
_cell.length_b   1.000
_cell.length_c   1.000
_cell.angle_alpha   90.00
_cell.angle_beta   90.00
_cell.angle_gamma   90.00
#
_symmetry.space_group_name_H-M   'P 1'
#
loop_
_entity.id
_entity.type
_entity.pdbx_description
1 polymer ?
#
loop_
_entity_poly.entity_id
_entity_poly.type
_entity_poly.pdbx_seq_one_letter_code
_entity_poly.pdbx_strand_id
1 'polypeptide(L)'
;MTPDRTPVQGRSQGGAGRRTAHVDLLLMDAAGEHLAVHDERGRLTCPRLTIEGLPEGVRHRHDELGALVRRLAEGQLGLDVAYRGLLAAEESGDTVGLVVTAVLRAVPDGSRLRLLPVADVRSRHRDLQHRDHFEAARHWHEAVRHAPELGRRIERSLRTAASFLTRRRAEEDGHWGWEQYLEADSIGTLSTAIGVLTCLHAGEAGEFTDQALQTLRVLQNTDGGWQIRRSLVGADSDASITESTCACLWAFHEAGRRPTTEESVRRALAWLEERQRGDGGWPSAADDRRSLVYPTALAVRVLALYGRSGPVARGVQWLRAAQCPDGGWGATAPAGDDTVSSSPAYAATALLALRAADVPASEHVIIAGCEYLLDAFAPERPEPWEPTSFTSLVDAGRFARMDFRHFATPWALAALCECGYDLGHPVVLTATVQLLRLERPGGGWRSTLTAPDITPIWAVHGAVYALRTVLATGTRDLAPLVLGRHHDAERRTLSLLAGGLIGHHAEPVRPPHVWRRRLLTVWAALLTVAVALLVLGQFGVLEQLQSDSGRDKVLAGLTTLVVTVVGALAPAVISEEYRIRRSRGRAGSDRESLE
;
A
#
# COMPACT_ATOMS: atom_id res chain seq x y z
N MET A 1 32.63 13.95 -85.78
CA MET A 1 32.16 14.99 -84.84
C MET A 1 30.80 14.57 -84.35
N THR A 2 30.79 13.83 -83.25
CA THR A 2 29.63 13.33 -82.52
C THR A 2 30.03 13.36 -81.06
N PRO A 3 29.12 13.78 -80.16
CA PRO A 3 29.02 13.07 -78.91
C PRO A 3 27.60 12.53 -78.74
N ASP A 4 27.59 11.22 -78.59
CA ASP A 4 26.48 10.33 -78.32
C ASP A 4 26.04 10.47 -76.86
N ARG A 5 24.73 10.50 -76.60
CA ARG A 5 24.16 10.60 -75.26
C ARG A 5 23.87 9.19 -74.74
N THR A 6 24.71 8.69 -73.85
CA THR A 6 24.44 7.49 -73.05
C THR A 6 23.47 7.78 -71.89
N PRO A 7 22.47 6.92 -71.62
CA PRO A 7 21.66 7.01 -70.41
C PRO A 7 22.38 6.36 -69.22
N VAL A 8 22.23 6.99 -68.06
CA VAL A 8 22.75 6.58 -66.76
C VAL A 8 22.07 5.28 -66.31
N GLN A 9 22.89 4.26 -66.01
CA GLN A 9 22.48 3.00 -65.40
C GLN A 9 21.82 3.24 -64.02
N GLY A 10 20.65 2.63 -63.84
CA GLY A 10 19.96 2.55 -62.56
C GLY A 10 20.83 1.84 -61.51
N ARG A 11 21.12 2.56 -60.42
CA ARG A 11 21.61 1.93 -59.19
C ARG A 11 20.44 1.22 -58.52
N SER A 12 20.67 -0.07 -58.29
CA SER A 12 19.90 -1.00 -57.49
C SER A 12 19.32 -0.36 -56.21
N GLN A 13 18.02 -0.52 -56.02
CA GLN A 13 17.35 -0.40 -54.73
C GLN A 13 18.08 -1.28 -53.70
N GLY A 14 18.69 -0.65 -52.69
CA GLY A 14 19.18 -1.34 -51.51
C GLY A 14 17.99 -1.92 -50.75
N GLY A 15 18.01 -3.25 -50.53
CA GLY A 15 16.98 -3.93 -49.76
C GLY A 15 16.88 -3.36 -48.35
N ALA A 16 15.67 -3.00 -47.94
CA ALA A 16 15.35 -2.74 -46.55
C ALA A 16 15.70 -3.99 -45.74
N GLY A 17 16.69 -3.90 -44.86
CA GLY A 17 17.13 -5.00 -43.99
C GLY A 17 15.94 -5.55 -43.19
N ARG A 18 15.62 -6.82 -43.40
CA ARG A 18 14.51 -7.51 -42.75
C ARG A 18 14.92 -7.75 -41.29
N ARG A 19 14.50 -6.87 -40.36
CA ARG A 19 14.75 -7.06 -38.93
C ARG A 19 14.09 -8.37 -38.45
N THR A 20 14.89 -9.26 -37.89
CA THR A 20 14.46 -10.48 -37.21
C THR A 20 14.15 -10.17 -35.75
N ALA A 21 13.07 -10.71 -35.20
CA ALA A 21 12.80 -10.60 -33.77
C ALA A 21 12.66 -11.97 -33.13
N HIS A 22 13.13 -12.10 -31.89
CA HIS A 22 12.98 -13.30 -31.08
C HIS A 22 12.14 -12.99 -29.85
N VAL A 23 11.32 -13.95 -29.43
CA VAL A 23 10.51 -13.83 -28.22
C VAL A 23 10.84 -14.99 -27.29
N ASP A 24 11.45 -14.70 -26.16
CA ASP A 24 11.72 -15.67 -25.10
C ASP A 24 10.53 -15.69 -24.12
N LEU A 25 10.01 -16.90 -23.85
CA LEU A 25 8.81 -17.12 -23.03
C LEU A 25 9.20 -17.52 -21.60
N LEU A 26 8.99 -16.62 -20.63
CA LEU A 26 8.91 -17.02 -19.22
C LEU A 26 7.54 -17.66 -18.97
N LEU A 27 7.51 -18.98 -19.10
CA LEU A 27 6.29 -19.76 -19.23
C LEU A 27 5.96 -20.49 -17.92
N MET A 28 4.94 -20.03 -17.21
CA MET A 28 4.49 -20.65 -15.96
C MET A 28 3.31 -21.60 -16.18
N ASP A 29 3.07 -22.52 -15.26
CA ASP A 29 1.81 -23.26 -15.23
C ASP A 29 0.64 -22.38 -14.74
N ALA A 30 -0.58 -22.90 -14.86
CA ALA A 30 -1.79 -22.18 -14.45
C ALA A 30 -1.79 -21.82 -12.96
N ALA A 31 -1.17 -22.66 -12.12
CA ALA A 31 -1.06 -22.43 -10.68
C ALA A 31 0.02 -21.40 -10.32
N GLY A 32 0.99 -21.14 -11.20
CA GLY A 32 2.17 -20.34 -10.90
C GLY A 32 3.17 -21.07 -9.99
N GLU A 33 3.11 -22.40 -9.92
CA GLU A 33 3.96 -23.23 -9.05
C GLU A 33 5.14 -23.85 -9.79
N HIS A 34 5.07 -23.88 -11.13
CA HIS A 34 6.13 -24.41 -11.98
C HIS A 34 6.50 -23.44 -13.10
N LEU A 35 7.78 -23.45 -13.49
CA LEU A 35 8.29 -22.80 -14.70
C LEU A 35 8.66 -23.86 -15.73
N ALA A 36 8.18 -23.71 -16.97
CA ALA A 36 8.55 -24.53 -18.10
C ALA A 36 9.87 -24.04 -18.70
N VAL A 37 10.88 -24.90 -18.70
CA VAL A 37 12.22 -24.61 -19.20
C VAL A 37 12.80 -25.76 -20.02
N HIS A 38 13.77 -25.46 -20.86
CA HIS A 38 14.68 -26.47 -21.40
C HIS A 38 15.91 -26.57 -20.49
N ASP A 39 16.37 -27.80 -20.24
CA ASP A 39 17.58 -28.05 -19.45
C ASP A 39 18.70 -28.49 -20.40
N GLU A 40 19.50 -27.50 -20.82
CA GLU A 40 20.58 -27.71 -21.77
C GLU A 40 21.92 -27.64 -21.04
N ARG A 41 22.47 -28.81 -20.70
CA ARG A 41 23.78 -28.94 -20.05
C ARG A 41 23.88 -28.14 -18.73
N GLY A 42 22.81 -28.11 -17.94
CA GLY A 42 22.76 -27.41 -16.67
C GLY A 42 22.31 -25.94 -16.75
N ARG A 43 22.11 -25.38 -17.96
CA ARG A 43 21.48 -24.08 -18.16
C ARG A 43 19.97 -24.24 -18.35
N LEU A 44 19.22 -23.38 -17.67
CA LEU A 44 17.77 -23.33 -17.77
C LEU A 44 17.39 -22.26 -18.79
N THR A 45 17.04 -22.68 -20.01
CA THR A 45 16.67 -21.77 -21.11
C THR A 45 15.17 -21.71 -21.32
N CYS A 46 14.69 -20.55 -21.74
CA CYS A 46 13.28 -20.32 -22.02
C CYS A 46 12.92 -20.81 -23.43
N PRO A 47 11.69 -21.29 -23.67
CA PRO A 47 11.19 -21.51 -25.03
C PRO A 47 11.28 -20.21 -25.85
N ARG A 48 11.75 -20.33 -27.09
CA ARG A 48 11.99 -19.18 -27.98
C ARG A 48 11.12 -19.25 -29.23
N LEU A 49 10.53 -18.13 -29.60
CA LEU A 49 9.79 -17.93 -30.85
C LEU A 49 10.60 -17.02 -31.78
N THR A 50 10.44 -17.19 -33.09
CA THR A 50 11.07 -16.32 -34.10
C THR A 50 10.01 -15.59 -34.92
N ILE A 51 10.21 -14.29 -35.13
CA ILE A 51 9.35 -13.43 -35.95
C ILE A 51 10.15 -13.02 -37.18
N GLU A 52 9.76 -13.53 -38.34
CA GLU A 52 10.37 -13.16 -39.63
C GLU A 52 9.69 -11.93 -40.21
N GLY A 53 10.38 -10.79 -40.19
CA GLY A 53 9.87 -9.52 -40.68
C GLY A 53 8.76 -8.97 -39.79
N LEU A 54 9.13 -8.11 -38.83
CA LEU A 54 8.15 -7.34 -38.04
C LEU A 54 7.18 -6.62 -38.99
N PRO A 55 5.87 -6.95 -39.00
CA PRO A 55 4.90 -6.22 -39.81
C PRO A 55 4.89 -4.76 -39.38
N GLU A 56 4.96 -3.84 -40.34
CA GLU A 56 4.67 -2.42 -40.10
C GLU A 56 3.21 -2.30 -39.65
N GLY A 57 2.98 -2.37 -38.33
CA GLY A 57 1.62 -2.36 -37.77
C GLY A 57 1.40 -3.17 -36.51
N VAL A 58 2.31 -4.08 -36.11
CA VAL A 58 2.31 -4.63 -34.72
C VAL A 58 2.87 -3.56 -33.80
N ARG A 59 2.15 -2.45 -33.72
CA ARG A 59 2.58 -1.29 -32.95
C ARG A 59 1.39 -0.85 -32.12
N HIS A 60 1.60 -0.97 -30.80
CA HIS A 60 1.00 -0.17 -29.73
C HIS A 60 -0.08 -0.81 -28.83
N ARG A 61 -0.41 -2.11 -28.94
CA ARG A 61 -1.43 -2.72 -28.06
C ARG A 61 -1.11 -4.11 -27.53
N HIS A 62 -1.35 -4.30 -26.23
CA HIS A 62 -1.24 -5.55 -25.46
C HIS A 62 -1.90 -6.74 -26.19
N ASP A 63 -3.12 -6.55 -26.70
CA ASP A 63 -3.91 -7.61 -27.33
C ASP A 63 -3.30 -8.14 -28.63
N GLU A 64 -2.66 -7.26 -29.42
CA GLU A 64 -2.05 -7.63 -30.70
C GLU A 64 -0.80 -8.47 -30.50
N LEU A 65 0.05 -8.07 -29.55
CA LEU A 65 1.24 -8.83 -29.16
C LEU A 65 0.84 -10.18 -28.55
N GLY A 66 -0.17 -10.20 -27.67
CA GLY A 66 -0.68 -11.44 -27.09
C GLY A 66 -1.24 -12.41 -28.13
N ALA A 67 -1.98 -11.90 -29.12
CA ALA A 67 -2.48 -12.72 -30.23
C ALA A 67 -1.35 -13.28 -31.11
N LEU A 68 -0.30 -12.48 -31.36
CA LEU A 68 0.88 -12.92 -32.10
C LEU A 68 1.64 -14.01 -31.35
N VAL A 69 1.96 -13.79 -30.07
CA VAL A 69 2.68 -14.76 -29.23
C VAL A 69 1.93 -16.08 -29.18
N ARG A 70 0.60 -16.06 -29.00
CA ARG A 70 -0.21 -17.28 -28.98
C ARG A 70 -0.14 -18.05 -30.30
N ARG A 71 -0.32 -17.38 -31.44
CA ARG A 71 -0.23 -18.04 -32.76
C ARG A 71 1.15 -18.63 -33.02
N LEU A 72 2.21 -17.90 -32.65
CA LEU A 72 3.58 -18.35 -32.85
C LEU A 72 3.96 -19.49 -31.91
N ALA A 73 3.49 -19.50 -30.66
CA ALA A 73 3.70 -20.61 -29.75
C ALA A 73 3.05 -21.90 -30.24
N GLU A 74 1.83 -21.80 -30.78
CA GLU A 74 1.11 -22.94 -31.36
C GLU A 74 1.81 -23.47 -32.63
N GLY A 75 2.14 -22.61 -33.60
CA GLY A 75 2.79 -23.05 -34.86
C GLY A 75 4.28 -23.39 -34.73
N GLN A 76 4.98 -22.66 -33.86
CA GLN A 76 6.40 -22.74 -33.44
C GLN A 76 6.76 -24.04 -32.72
N LEU A 77 6.04 -24.23 -31.62
CA LEU A 77 6.44 -25.09 -30.52
C LEU A 77 5.34 -26.09 -30.14
N GLY A 78 4.15 -26.01 -30.77
CA GLY A 78 2.99 -26.81 -30.40
C GLY A 78 2.44 -26.49 -29.01
N LEU A 79 2.71 -25.28 -28.47
CA LEU A 79 2.33 -24.90 -27.11
C LEU A 79 1.05 -24.07 -27.10
N ASP A 80 0.08 -24.48 -26.27
CA ASP A 80 -1.09 -23.65 -25.96
C ASP A 80 -0.77 -22.73 -24.78
N VAL A 81 -0.61 -21.44 -25.09
CA VAL A 81 -0.20 -20.42 -24.12
C VAL A 81 -1.21 -19.28 -24.02
N ALA A 82 -1.36 -18.76 -22.80
CA ALA A 82 -2.06 -17.51 -22.55
C ALA A 82 -1.03 -16.41 -22.23
N TYR A 83 -0.93 -15.43 -23.12
CA TYR A 83 -0.09 -14.25 -22.90
C TYR A 83 -0.46 -13.52 -21.59
N ARG A 84 0.53 -12.99 -20.89
CA ARG A 84 0.34 -12.16 -19.69
C ARG A 84 0.90 -10.76 -19.86
N GLY A 85 2.04 -10.60 -20.52
CA GLY A 85 2.65 -9.28 -20.67
C GLY A 85 4.09 -9.30 -21.17
N LEU A 86 4.55 -8.14 -21.63
CA LEU A 86 5.92 -7.88 -22.04
C LEU A 86 6.74 -7.37 -20.85
N LEU A 87 7.80 -8.07 -20.50
CA LEU A 87 8.67 -7.75 -19.36
C LEU A 87 9.85 -6.87 -19.77
N ALA A 88 10.49 -7.21 -20.89
CA ALA A 88 11.66 -6.50 -21.38
C ALA A 88 11.75 -6.59 -22.89
N ALA A 89 12.50 -5.65 -23.46
CA ALA A 89 12.87 -5.65 -24.85
C ALA A 89 14.29 -5.11 -25.03
N GLU A 90 15.08 -5.79 -25.84
CA GLU A 90 16.48 -5.46 -26.12
C GLU A 90 16.68 -5.35 -27.64
N GLU A 91 17.35 -4.30 -28.09
CA GLU A 91 17.77 -4.16 -29.49
C GLU A 91 19.27 -4.43 -29.61
N SER A 92 19.64 -5.33 -30.53
CA SER A 92 21.04 -5.62 -30.86
C SER A 92 21.21 -5.70 -32.38
N GLY A 93 21.69 -4.60 -32.96
CA GLY A 93 21.83 -4.46 -34.42
C GLY A 93 20.47 -4.54 -35.13
N ASP A 94 20.32 -5.52 -36.02
CA ASP A 94 19.07 -5.77 -36.76
C ASP A 94 18.13 -6.77 -36.03
N THR A 95 18.48 -7.18 -34.81
CA THR A 95 17.70 -8.13 -34.02
C THR A 95 17.01 -7.46 -32.84
N VAL A 96 15.74 -7.78 -32.62
CA VAL A 96 14.99 -7.37 -31.42
C VAL A 96 14.69 -8.60 -30.57
N GLY A 97 15.17 -8.64 -29.34
CA GLY A 97 14.82 -9.65 -28.34
C GLY A 97 13.68 -9.16 -27.45
N LEU A 98 12.61 -9.93 -27.33
CA LEU A 98 11.50 -9.66 -26.41
C LEU A 98 11.47 -10.74 -25.33
N VAL A 99 11.27 -10.34 -24.08
CA VAL A 99 11.01 -11.26 -22.97
C VAL A 99 9.58 -11.08 -22.52
N VAL A 100 8.77 -12.12 -22.64
CA VAL A 100 7.34 -12.09 -22.29
C VAL A 100 7.02 -13.11 -21.22
N THR A 101 6.07 -12.78 -20.36
CA THR A 101 5.43 -13.73 -19.44
C THR A 101 4.20 -14.33 -20.10
N ALA A 102 4.05 -15.64 -19.98
CA ALA A 102 2.90 -16.39 -20.48
C ALA A 102 2.60 -17.57 -19.55
N VAL A 103 1.38 -18.08 -19.67
CA VAL A 103 0.91 -19.27 -18.92
C VAL A 103 0.68 -20.41 -19.87
N LEU A 104 1.28 -21.56 -19.58
CA LEU A 104 1.06 -22.81 -20.27
C LEU A 104 -0.27 -23.42 -19.82
N ARG A 105 -1.18 -23.65 -20.76
CA ARG A 105 -2.48 -24.28 -20.49
C ARG A 105 -2.38 -25.80 -20.42
N ALA A 106 -1.53 -26.39 -21.27
CA ALA A 106 -1.25 -27.80 -21.30
C ALA A 106 0.18 -28.05 -21.77
N VAL A 107 0.86 -29.04 -21.18
CA VAL A 107 2.16 -29.52 -21.68
C VAL A 107 1.88 -30.54 -22.78
N PRO A 108 2.38 -30.35 -24.01
CA PRO A 108 2.22 -31.34 -25.07
C PRO A 108 3.00 -32.62 -24.76
N ASP A 109 2.40 -33.77 -25.08
CA ASP A 109 3.05 -35.07 -25.00
C ASP A 109 4.33 -35.09 -25.88
N GLY A 110 5.44 -35.53 -25.30
CA GLY A 110 6.74 -35.59 -25.99
C GLY A 110 7.48 -34.26 -26.11
N SER A 111 6.99 -33.18 -25.50
CA SER A 111 7.76 -31.92 -25.44
C SER A 111 9.07 -32.10 -24.67
N ARG A 112 10.14 -31.40 -25.11
CA ARG A 112 11.42 -31.33 -24.37
C ARG A 112 11.38 -30.33 -23.21
N LEU A 113 10.20 -29.86 -22.83
CA LEU A 113 10.00 -28.92 -21.74
C LEU A 113 9.93 -29.67 -20.41
N ARG A 114 10.71 -29.19 -19.43
CA ARG A 114 10.64 -29.65 -18.05
C ARG A 114 9.88 -28.60 -17.25
N LEU A 115 8.85 -29.04 -16.52
CA LEU A 115 8.22 -28.22 -15.50
C LEU A 115 9.05 -28.32 -14.22
N LEU A 116 9.74 -27.25 -13.86
CA LEU A 116 10.51 -27.17 -12.63
C LEU A 116 9.70 -26.43 -11.56
N PRO A 117 9.61 -26.98 -10.32
CA PRO A 117 9.04 -26.26 -9.19
C PRO A 117 9.74 -24.92 -9.00
N VAL A 118 8.99 -23.90 -8.61
CA VAL A 118 9.51 -22.54 -8.41
C VAL A 118 10.61 -22.49 -7.35
N ALA A 119 10.51 -23.31 -6.31
CA ALA A 119 11.57 -23.44 -5.31
C ALA A 119 12.90 -23.90 -5.93
N ASP A 120 12.83 -24.85 -6.87
CA ASP A 120 14.00 -25.36 -7.59
C ASP A 120 14.57 -24.31 -8.54
N VAL A 121 13.70 -23.55 -9.22
CA VAL A 121 14.11 -22.43 -10.09
C VAL A 121 14.81 -21.33 -9.28
N ARG A 122 14.30 -21.00 -8.08
CA ARG A 122 14.93 -20.03 -7.18
C ARG A 122 16.29 -20.51 -6.67
N SER A 123 16.41 -21.78 -6.28
CA SER A 123 17.71 -22.33 -5.86
C SER A 123 18.74 -22.37 -6.99
N ARG A 124 18.28 -22.54 -8.24
CA ARG A 124 19.09 -22.50 -9.46
C ARG A 124 18.98 -21.17 -10.21
N HIS A 125 18.69 -20.05 -9.52
CA HIS A 125 18.46 -18.74 -10.17
C HIS A 125 19.61 -18.30 -11.07
N ARG A 126 20.86 -18.66 -10.72
CA ARG A 126 22.05 -18.35 -11.52
C ARG A 126 22.12 -19.07 -12.87
N ASP A 127 21.42 -20.20 -13.01
CA ASP A 127 21.39 -21.01 -14.24
C ASP A 127 20.29 -20.54 -15.21
N LEU A 128 19.38 -19.67 -14.77
CA LEU A 128 18.22 -19.21 -15.53
C LEU A 128 18.60 -18.09 -16.50
N GLN A 129 18.24 -18.25 -17.78
CA GLN A 129 18.55 -17.28 -18.85
C GLN A 129 18.04 -15.85 -18.56
N HIS A 130 16.80 -15.71 -18.08
CA HIS A 130 16.13 -14.42 -17.83
C HIS A 130 15.86 -14.20 -16.34
N ARG A 131 16.87 -14.46 -15.51
CA ARG A 131 16.76 -14.50 -14.04
C ARG A 131 16.25 -13.21 -13.40
N ASP A 132 16.57 -12.06 -14.00
CA ASP A 132 16.19 -10.73 -13.47
C ASP A 132 14.71 -10.41 -13.75
N HIS A 133 14.07 -11.16 -14.64
CA HIS A 133 12.66 -11.00 -15.01
C HIS A 133 11.75 -12.08 -14.41
N PHE A 134 12.32 -13.11 -13.77
CA PHE A 134 11.57 -14.24 -13.23
C PHE A 134 10.54 -13.82 -12.18
N GLU A 135 10.95 -13.06 -11.15
CA GLU A 135 10.02 -12.61 -10.11
C GLU A 135 8.98 -11.61 -10.66
N ALA A 136 9.38 -10.74 -11.60
CA ALA A 136 8.43 -9.85 -12.28
C ALA A 136 7.36 -10.63 -13.07
N ALA A 137 7.75 -11.72 -13.74
CA ALA A 137 6.82 -12.61 -14.43
C ALA A 137 5.83 -13.24 -13.44
N ARG A 138 6.33 -13.78 -12.32
CA ARG A 138 5.52 -14.38 -11.26
C ARG A 138 4.51 -13.40 -10.69
N HIS A 139 4.96 -12.21 -10.29
CA HIS A 139 4.10 -11.17 -9.73
C HIS A 139 3.00 -10.77 -10.71
N TRP A 140 3.31 -10.63 -12.00
CA TRP A 140 2.30 -10.34 -13.01
C TRP A 140 1.27 -11.47 -13.12
N HIS A 141 1.70 -12.72 -13.15
CA HIS A 141 0.76 -13.86 -13.21
C HIS A 141 -0.13 -13.94 -11.97
N GLU A 142 0.41 -13.74 -10.77
CA GLU A 142 -0.39 -13.66 -9.53
C GLU A 142 -1.41 -12.52 -9.59
N ALA A 143 -0.99 -11.34 -10.07
CA ALA A 143 -1.84 -10.18 -10.26
C ALA A 143 -3.02 -10.49 -11.19
N VAL A 144 -2.76 -11.06 -12.37
CA VAL A 144 -3.81 -11.44 -13.33
C VAL A 144 -4.74 -12.51 -12.77
N ARG A 145 -4.20 -13.48 -12.01
CA ARG A 145 -4.99 -14.57 -11.42
C ARG A 145 -5.97 -14.07 -10.35
N HIS A 146 -5.54 -13.15 -9.50
CA HIS A 146 -6.30 -12.74 -8.32
C HIS A 146 -7.14 -11.48 -8.54
N ALA A 147 -6.70 -10.55 -9.38
CA ALA A 147 -7.36 -9.27 -9.64
C ALA A 147 -8.89 -9.34 -9.82
N PRO A 148 -9.46 -10.27 -10.63
CA PRO A 148 -10.90 -10.23 -10.96
C PRO A 148 -11.84 -10.49 -9.78
N GLU A 149 -11.42 -11.32 -8.82
CA GLU A 149 -12.27 -11.76 -7.70
C GLU A 149 -11.85 -11.18 -6.35
N LEU A 150 -10.67 -10.53 -6.28
CA LEU A 150 -10.06 -10.11 -5.02
C LEU A 150 -11.00 -9.22 -4.20
N GLY A 151 -11.59 -8.18 -4.80
CA GLY A 151 -12.49 -7.26 -4.10
C GLY A 151 -13.70 -7.97 -3.48
N ARG A 152 -14.38 -8.81 -4.28
CA ARG A 152 -15.54 -9.60 -3.80
C ARG A 152 -15.17 -10.59 -2.71
N ARG A 153 -13.99 -11.20 -2.82
CA ARG A 153 -13.48 -12.12 -1.80
C ARG A 153 -13.26 -11.38 -0.48
N ILE A 154 -12.62 -10.21 -0.54
CA ILE A 154 -12.40 -9.38 0.65
C ILE A 154 -13.74 -8.99 1.30
N GLU A 155 -14.69 -8.43 0.52
CA GLU A 155 -16.02 -8.06 1.05
C GLU A 155 -16.75 -9.23 1.70
N ARG A 156 -16.67 -10.42 1.10
CA ARG A 156 -17.24 -11.65 1.67
C ARG A 156 -16.56 -12.00 3.00
N SER A 157 -15.23 -11.95 3.05
CA SER A 157 -14.44 -12.24 4.25
C SER A 157 -14.79 -11.28 5.40
N LEU A 158 -14.95 -9.97 5.12
CA LEU A 158 -15.37 -8.98 6.12
C LEU A 158 -16.74 -9.32 6.73
N ARG A 159 -17.76 -9.57 5.90
CA ARG A 159 -19.10 -9.96 6.37
C ARG A 159 -19.09 -11.27 7.16
N THR A 160 -18.32 -12.24 6.68
CA THR A 160 -18.22 -13.57 7.29
C THR A 160 -17.56 -13.48 8.68
N ALA A 161 -16.54 -12.63 8.83
CA ALA A 161 -15.88 -12.33 10.10
C ALA A 161 -16.81 -11.70 11.14
N ALA A 162 -17.58 -10.68 10.76
CA ALA A 162 -18.57 -10.08 11.66
C ALA A 162 -19.64 -11.10 12.09
N SER A 163 -20.17 -11.87 11.13
CA SER A 163 -21.13 -12.93 11.42
C SER A 163 -20.56 -14.02 12.34
N PHE A 164 -19.27 -14.35 12.18
CA PHE A 164 -18.56 -15.29 13.04
C PHE A 164 -18.52 -14.80 14.48
N LEU A 165 -18.12 -13.54 14.71
CA LEU A 165 -18.06 -12.98 16.06
C LEU A 165 -19.44 -12.83 16.70
N THR A 166 -20.47 -12.43 15.95
CA THR A 166 -21.83 -12.34 16.49
C THR A 166 -22.33 -13.69 17.00
N ARG A 167 -22.00 -14.80 16.31
CA ARG A 167 -22.36 -16.17 16.75
C ARG A 167 -21.56 -16.66 17.95
N ARG A 168 -20.41 -16.04 18.23
CA ARG A 168 -19.47 -16.41 19.30
C ARG A 168 -19.43 -15.35 20.42
N ARG A 169 -20.47 -14.53 20.52
CA ARG A 169 -20.60 -13.59 21.64
C ARG A 169 -20.72 -14.35 22.96
N ALA A 170 -20.18 -13.74 24.00
CA ALA A 170 -20.36 -14.14 25.39
C ALA A 170 -21.45 -13.27 26.05
N GLU A 171 -22.07 -13.81 27.10
CA GLU A 171 -23.05 -13.11 27.93
C GLU A 171 -22.77 -13.38 29.40
N GLU A 172 -22.47 -12.31 30.15
CA GLU A 172 -22.13 -12.38 31.58
C GLU A 172 -22.95 -11.30 32.29
N ASP A 173 -23.76 -11.69 33.29
CA ASP A 173 -24.60 -10.79 34.10
C ASP A 173 -25.49 -9.82 33.28
N GLY A 174 -26.04 -10.29 32.15
CA GLY A 174 -26.88 -9.49 31.26
C GLY A 174 -26.10 -8.49 30.38
N HIS A 175 -24.77 -8.52 30.42
CA HIS A 175 -23.89 -7.78 29.53
C HIS A 175 -23.41 -8.64 28.38
N TRP A 176 -23.15 -8.03 27.23
CA TRP A 176 -22.69 -8.71 26.02
C TRP A 176 -21.26 -8.33 25.69
N GLY A 177 -20.47 -9.31 25.24
CA GLY A 177 -19.08 -9.07 24.89
C GLY A 177 -18.42 -10.33 24.34
N TRP A 178 -17.11 -10.43 24.54
CA TRP A 178 -16.34 -11.59 24.08
C TRP A 178 -15.18 -11.90 25.01
N GLU A 179 -14.78 -13.16 25.01
CA GLU A 179 -13.52 -13.66 25.53
C GLU A 179 -12.45 -13.70 24.41
N GLN A 180 -11.17 -13.68 24.77
CA GLN A 180 -10.06 -13.61 23.82
C GLN A 180 -10.02 -14.74 22.79
N TYR A 181 -10.44 -15.96 23.18
CA TYR A 181 -10.43 -17.16 22.35
C TYR A 181 -11.81 -17.62 21.91
N LEU A 182 -12.89 -16.91 22.30
CA LEU A 182 -14.25 -17.12 21.80
C LEU A 182 -14.85 -18.49 22.19
N GLU A 183 -14.43 -19.03 23.33
CA GLU A 183 -14.85 -20.35 23.83
C GLU A 183 -15.61 -20.30 25.17
N ALA A 184 -15.37 -19.28 25.99
CA ALA A 184 -16.01 -19.14 27.29
C ALA A 184 -17.16 -18.11 27.27
N ASP A 185 -18.12 -18.30 28.17
CA ASP A 185 -19.25 -17.38 28.37
C ASP A 185 -18.87 -16.10 29.16
N SER A 186 -17.60 -15.99 29.59
CA SER A 186 -17.09 -14.79 30.28
C SER A 186 -16.78 -13.64 29.33
N ILE A 187 -16.79 -12.41 29.83
CA ILE A 187 -16.49 -11.21 29.05
C ILE A 187 -15.12 -10.63 29.42
N GLY A 188 -14.28 -10.44 28.40
CA GLY A 188 -13.03 -9.69 28.49
C GLY A 188 -13.19 -8.26 27.96
N THR A 189 -12.64 -7.28 28.68
CA THR A 189 -12.75 -5.85 28.34
C THR A 189 -12.12 -5.52 26.98
N LEU A 190 -10.83 -5.84 26.82
CA LEU A 190 -10.08 -5.60 25.58
C LEU A 190 -10.70 -6.39 24.41
N SER A 191 -11.03 -7.66 24.63
CA SER A 191 -11.69 -8.52 23.64
C SER A 191 -13.02 -7.92 23.19
N THR A 192 -13.79 -7.33 24.10
CA THR A 192 -15.07 -6.68 23.75
C THR A 192 -14.87 -5.44 22.89
N ALA A 193 -13.87 -4.61 23.19
CA ALA A 193 -13.52 -3.49 22.33
C ALA A 193 -13.07 -3.93 20.93
N ILE A 194 -12.25 -5.00 20.85
CA ILE A 194 -11.80 -5.59 19.59
C ILE A 194 -12.98 -6.16 18.78
N GLY A 195 -13.95 -6.80 19.44
CA GLY A 195 -15.15 -7.32 18.80
C GLY A 195 -16.02 -6.20 18.21
N VAL A 196 -16.24 -5.12 18.97
CA VAL A 196 -16.91 -3.90 18.49
C VAL A 196 -16.21 -3.34 17.26
N LEU A 197 -14.89 -3.14 17.33
CA LEU A 197 -14.08 -2.65 16.22
C LEU A 197 -14.21 -3.56 14.99
N THR A 198 -14.23 -4.88 15.18
CA THR A 198 -14.37 -5.82 14.06
C THR A 198 -15.71 -5.66 13.35
N CYS A 199 -16.83 -5.58 14.08
CA CYS A 199 -18.15 -5.36 13.50
C CYS A 199 -18.23 -4.03 12.76
N LEU A 200 -17.72 -2.95 13.36
CA LEU A 200 -17.69 -1.61 12.75
C LEU A 200 -16.83 -1.57 11.48
N HIS A 201 -15.62 -2.13 11.54
CA HIS A 201 -14.71 -2.19 10.39
C HIS A 201 -15.23 -3.09 9.25
N ALA A 202 -16.03 -4.12 9.57
CA ALA A 202 -16.70 -4.93 8.56
C ALA A 202 -17.92 -4.23 7.93
N GLY A 203 -18.36 -3.09 8.47
CA GLY A 203 -19.58 -2.39 8.04
C GLY A 203 -20.88 -3.05 8.53
N GLU A 204 -20.80 -3.90 9.56
CA GLU A 204 -21.90 -4.71 10.09
C GLU A 204 -22.27 -4.23 11.51
N ALA A 205 -22.44 -2.92 11.67
CA ALA A 205 -22.87 -2.31 12.94
C ALA A 205 -24.35 -2.66 13.23
N GLY A 206 -24.68 -2.91 14.50
CA GLY A 206 -26.06 -3.20 14.90
C GLY A 206 -26.28 -3.20 16.40
N GLU A 207 -27.43 -3.71 16.85
CA GLU A 207 -27.83 -3.79 18.26
C GLU A 207 -26.74 -4.34 19.16
N PHE A 208 -26.09 -5.41 18.70
CA PHE A 208 -25.05 -6.08 19.44
C PHE A 208 -23.81 -5.19 19.66
N THR A 209 -23.46 -4.32 18.71
CA THR A 209 -22.39 -3.32 18.88
C THR A 209 -22.75 -2.30 19.96
N ASP A 210 -24.00 -1.83 19.99
CA ASP A 210 -24.46 -0.89 21.02
C ASP A 210 -24.48 -1.53 22.42
N GLN A 211 -24.91 -2.79 22.53
CA GLN A 211 -24.86 -3.55 23.80
C GLN A 211 -23.42 -3.76 24.28
N ALA A 212 -22.50 -4.13 23.39
CA ALA A 212 -21.09 -4.28 23.74
C ALA A 212 -20.45 -2.95 24.15
N LEU A 213 -20.80 -1.83 23.51
CA LEU A 213 -20.37 -0.49 23.96
C LEU A 213 -20.93 -0.16 25.35
N GLN A 214 -22.16 -0.57 25.66
CA GLN A 214 -22.73 -0.41 26.99
C GLN A 214 -21.97 -1.23 28.04
N THR A 215 -21.59 -2.47 27.71
CA THR A 215 -20.71 -3.28 28.55
C THR A 215 -19.39 -2.56 28.83
N LEU A 216 -18.75 -1.95 27.83
CA LEU A 216 -17.51 -1.18 28.04
C LEU A 216 -17.71 0.00 29.00
N ARG A 217 -18.87 0.69 28.98
CA ARG A 217 -19.15 1.77 29.94
C ARG A 217 -19.18 1.24 31.38
N VAL A 218 -19.83 0.09 31.59
CA VAL A 218 -19.97 -0.53 32.92
C VAL A 218 -18.62 -1.06 33.43
N LEU A 219 -17.78 -1.58 32.52
CA LEU A 219 -16.46 -2.11 32.87
C LEU A 219 -15.38 -1.04 33.06
N GLN A 220 -15.69 0.26 32.92
CA GLN A 220 -14.71 1.32 33.12
C GLN A 220 -14.40 1.49 34.60
N ASN A 221 -13.11 1.48 34.94
CA ASN A 221 -12.65 1.69 36.31
C ASN A 221 -12.95 3.12 36.79
N THR A 222 -12.91 3.34 38.11
CA THR A 222 -13.17 4.65 38.73
C THR A 222 -12.12 5.71 38.36
N ASP A 223 -10.89 5.29 38.06
CA ASP A 223 -9.81 6.15 37.57
C ASP A 223 -10.00 6.62 36.11
N GLY A 224 -10.98 6.05 35.39
CA GLY A 224 -11.28 6.38 34.01
C GLY A 224 -10.59 5.49 32.97
N GLY A 225 -9.66 4.62 33.37
CA GLY A 225 -9.05 3.64 32.49
C GLY A 225 -9.84 2.33 32.41
N TRP A 226 -9.33 1.39 31.63
CA TRP A 226 -9.84 0.02 31.55
C TRP A 226 -8.75 -1.01 31.82
N GLN A 227 -9.13 -2.05 32.55
CA GLN A 227 -8.32 -3.22 32.87
C GLN A 227 -8.38 -4.30 31.77
N ILE A 228 -7.43 -5.23 31.79
CA ILE A 228 -7.58 -6.53 31.10
C ILE A 228 -8.24 -7.53 32.05
N ARG A 229 -9.47 -7.91 31.71
CA ARG A 229 -10.26 -8.91 32.41
C ARG A 229 -10.10 -10.28 31.75
N ARG A 230 -9.80 -11.33 32.54
CA ARG A 230 -9.71 -12.76 32.17
C ARG A 230 -8.61 -13.19 31.18
N SER A 231 -7.73 -12.28 30.76
CA SER A 231 -6.67 -12.60 29.77
C SER A 231 -5.25 -12.35 30.32
N LEU A 232 -5.09 -12.32 31.64
CA LEU A 232 -3.80 -12.21 32.30
C LEU A 232 -3.21 -13.59 32.61
N VAL A 233 -1.88 -13.66 32.62
CA VAL A 233 -1.10 -14.77 33.12
C VAL A 233 -0.85 -14.54 34.61
N GLY A 234 -1.25 -15.50 35.45
CA GLY A 234 -1.19 -15.37 36.90
C GLY A 234 -2.55 -15.02 37.50
N ALA A 235 -2.58 -14.03 38.40
CA ALA A 235 -3.82 -13.58 39.03
C ALA A 235 -4.57 -12.55 38.17
N ASP A 236 -5.87 -12.39 38.44
CA ASP A 236 -6.67 -11.28 37.92
C ASP A 236 -6.23 -9.95 38.57
N SER A 237 -6.27 -8.86 37.81
CA SER A 237 -6.00 -7.51 38.30
C SER A 237 -7.01 -6.52 37.75
N ASP A 238 -7.45 -5.62 38.63
CA ASP A 238 -8.36 -4.53 38.30
C ASP A 238 -7.62 -3.29 37.79
N ALA A 239 -6.29 -3.36 37.64
CA ALA A 239 -5.46 -2.24 37.22
C ALA A 239 -5.79 -1.81 35.77
N SER A 240 -6.02 -0.52 35.58
CA SER A 240 -6.15 0.09 34.25
C SER A 240 -4.83 0.02 33.49
N ILE A 241 -4.90 -0.30 32.20
CA ILE A 241 -3.74 -0.34 31.31
C ILE A 241 -3.94 0.48 30.04
N THR A 242 -2.85 0.89 29.42
CA THR A 242 -2.85 1.73 28.22
C THR A 242 -3.50 1.01 27.03
N GLU A 243 -3.20 -0.26 26.81
CA GLU A 243 -3.64 -1.03 25.65
C GLU A 243 -5.16 -1.22 25.64
N SER A 244 -5.75 -1.65 26.77
CA SER A 244 -7.21 -1.79 26.89
C SER A 244 -7.90 -0.42 26.81
N THR A 245 -7.34 0.60 27.45
CA THR A 245 -7.93 1.95 27.42
C THR A 245 -7.94 2.51 25.99
N CYS A 246 -6.84 2.33 25.24
CA CYS A 246 -6.75 2.75 23.85
C CYS A 246 -7.72 1.96 22.95
N ALA A 247 -7.84 0.64 23.13
CA ALA A 247 -8.78 -0.16 22.35
C ALA A 247 -10.25 0.25 22.60
N CYS A 248 -10.63 0.49 23.86
CA CYS A 248 -11.96 0.99 24.21
C CYS A 248 -12.23 2.37 23.60
N LEU A 249 -11.29 3.31 23.72
CA LEU A 249 -11.38 4.62 23.10
C LEU A 249 -11.49 4.53 21.57
N TRP A 250 -10.75 3.65 20.93
CA TRP A 250 -10.86 3.43 19.49
C TRP A 250 -12.24 2.88 19.11
N ALA A 251 -12.76 1.89 19.84
CA ALA A 251 -14.11 1.37 19.63
C ALA A 251 -15.19 2.46 19.75
N PHE A 252 -15.10 3.31 20.79
CA PHE A 252 -15.98 4.46 20.95
C PHE A 252 -15.84 5.47 19.80
N HIS A 253 -14.61 5.75 19.34
CA HIS A 253 -14.36 6.66 18.23
C HIS A 253 -15.02 6.18 16.93
N GLU A 254 -14.81 4.92 16.56
CA GLU A 254 -15.39 4.31 15.35
C GLU A 254 -16.94 4.28 15.44
N ALA A 255 -17.49 4.13 16.65
CA ALA A 255 -18.92 4.24 16.91
C ALA A 255 -19.45 5.69 16.94
N GLY A 256 -18.62 6.68 16.57
CA GLY A 256 -18.98 8.09 16.53
C GLY A 256 -19.17 8.75 17.90
N ARG A 257 -18.71 8.13 19.00
CA ARG A 257 -18.83 8.70 20.35
C ARG A 257 -17.70 9.70 20.62
N ARG A 258 -18.08 10.92 21.03
CA ARG A 258 -17.19 12.06 21.25
C ARG A 258 -17.10 12.42 22.74
N PRO A 259 -15.99 13.00 23.21
CA PRO A 259 -15.83 13.36 24.63
C PRO A 259 -16.86 14.39 25.15
N THR A 260 -17.50 15.14 24.25
CA THR A 260 -18.56 16.10 24.59
C THR A 260 -19.89 15.44 24.95
N THR A 261 -20.09 14.20 24.50
CA THR A 261 -21.37 13.46 24.66
C THR A 261 -21.19 12.10 25.35
N GLU A 262 -19.96 11.63 25.51
CA GLU A 262 -19.63 10.33 26.07
C GLU A 262 -18.65 10.50 27.23
N GLU A 263 -19.17 10.38 28.45
CA GLU A 263 -18.42 10.56 29.68
C GLU A 263 -17.26 9.55 29.81
N SER A 264 -17.48 8.30 29.39
CA SER A 264 -16.44 7.28 29.42
C SER A 264 -15.24 7.67 28.54
N VAL A 265 -15.48 8.25 27.36
CA VAL A 265 -14.42 8.76 26.49
C VAL A 265 -13.67 9.91 27.15
N ARG A 266 -14.39 10.86 27.78
CA ARG A 266 -13.77 12.01 28.44
C ARG A 266 -12.82 11.58 29.58
N ARG A 267 -13.28 10.67 30.45
CA ARG A 267 -12.49 10.15 31.57
C ARG A 267 -11.26 9.38 31.10
N ALA A 268 -11.41 8.56 30.06
CA ALA A 268 -10.31 7.78 29.52
C ALA A 268 -9.23 8.60 28.81
N LEU A 269 -9.62 9.67 28.10
CA LEU A 269 -8.66 10.62 27.55
C LEU A 269 -7.86 11.29 28.68
N ALA A 270 -8.51 11.71 29.76
CA ALA A 270 -7.82 12.30 30.91
C ALA A 270 -6.84 11.31 31.54
N TRP A 271 -7.27 10.05 31.76
CA TRP A 271 -6.40 8.99 32.27
C TRP A 271 -5.18 8.77 31.38
N LEU A 272 -5.37 8.72 30.05
CA LEU A 272 -4.28 8.49 29.10
C LEU A 272 -3.28 9.65 29.05
N GLU A 273 -3.78 10.89 29.15
CA GLU A 273 -2.94 12.10 29.22
C GLU A 273 -2.13 12.17 30.52
N GLU A 274 -2.73 11.81 31.66
CA GLU A 274 -2.05 11.71 32.96
C GLU A 274 -0.98 10.59 32.97
N ARG A 275 -1.24 9.50 32.23
CA ARG A 275 -0.32 8.35 32.16
C ARG A 275 0.92 8.61 31.31
N GLN A 276 0.90 9.62 30.43
CA GLN A 276 2.05 9.93 29.58
C GLN A 276 3.27 10.31 30.41
N ARG A 277 4.40 9.67 30.13
CA ARG A 277 5.63 9.86 30.90
C ARG A 277 6.37 11.13 30.49
N GLY A 278 7.33 11.52 31.32
CA GLY A 278 8.17 12.70 31.07
C GLY A 278 9.03 12.61 29.82
N ASP A 279 9.35 11.40 29.35
CA ASP A 279 10.04 11.13 28.09
C ASP A 279 9.10 11.21 26.85
N GLY A 280 7.80 11.38 27.07
CA GLY A 280 6.78 11.44 26.02
C GLY A 280 6.17 10.10 25.65
N GLY A 281 6.69 8.98 26.15
CA GLY A 281 6.16 7.64 25.87
C GLY A 281 5.08 7.21 26.85
N TRP A 282 4.48 6.04 26.58
CA TRP A 282 3.52 5.39 27.45
C TRP A 282 4.02 4.02 27.91
N PRO A 283 3.84 3.70 29.20
CA PRO A 283 3.99 2.36 29.75
C PRO A 283 2.71 1.54 29.52
N SER A 284 2.77 0.23 29.80
CA SER A 284 1.57 -0.64 29.76
C SER A 284 0.64 -0.37 30.94
N ALA A 285 1.07 -0.67 32.18
CA ALA A 285 0.28 -0.50 33.40
C ALA A 285 0.85 0.57 34.32
N ALA A 286 0.06 1.07 35.29
CA ALA A 286 0.41 2.17 36.24
C ALA A 286 1.78 2.00 36.95
N ASP A 287 2.14 0.77 37.31
CA ASP A 287 3.38 0.48 38.04
C ASP A 287 4.60 0.34 37.12
N ASP A 288 4.40 0.20 35.80
CA ASP A 288 5.49 0.10 34.85
C ASP A 288 6.18 1.47 34.69
N ARG A 289 7.49 1.44 34.92
CA ARG A 289 8.36 2.62 34.89
C ARG A 289 9.06 2.81 33.55
N ARG A 290 8.74 2.02 32.52
CA ARG A 290 9.34 2.11 31.19
C ARG A 290 8.29 2.45 30.15
N SER A 291 8.64 3.33 29.22
CA SER A 291 7.84 3.54 28.01
C SER A 291 8.08 2.39 27.05
N LEU A 292 7.00 1.87 26.45
CA LEU A 292 7.02 0.73 25.54
C LEU A 292 6.50 1.17 24.17
N VAL A 293 6.98 0.54 23.09
CA VAL A 293 6.63 0.94 21.72
C VAL A 293 5.15 0.73 21.44
N TYR A 294 4.61 -0.45 21.77
CA TYR A 294 3.23 -0.77 21.46
C TYR A 294 2.20 0.10 22.21
N PRO A 295 2.28 0.29 23.55
CA PRO A 295 1.43 1.24 24.27
C PRO A 295 1.56 2.67 23.76
N THR A 296 2.78 3.14 23.47
CA THR A 296 3.02 4.49 22.94
C THR A 296 2.37 4.67 21.58
N ALA A 297 2.52 3.70 20.67
CA ALA A 297 1.92 3.73 19.36
C ALA A 297 0.38 3.76 19.44
N LEU A 298 -0.23 2.91 20.28
CA LEU A 298 -1.69 2.93 20.49
C LEU A 298 -2.16 4.26 21.07
N ALA A 299 -1.47 4.80 22.08
CA ALA A 299 -1.82 6.06 22.70
C ALA A 299 -1.73 7.22 21.69
N VAL A 300 -0.63 7.33 20.95
CA VAL A 300 -0.45 8.34 19.88
C VAL A 300 -1.56 8.25 18.86
N ARG A 301 -1.84 7.04 18.36
CA ARG A 301 -2.87 6.83 17.34
C ARG A 301 -4.25 7.28 17.83
N VAL A 302 -4.66 6.83 19.02
CA VAL A 302 -5.99 7.11 19.57
C VAL A 302 -6.13 8.58 19.99
N LEU A 303 -5.10 9.17 20.58
CA LEU A 303 -5.09 10.59 20.94
C LEU A 303 -5.15 11.48 19.69
N ALA A 304 -4.52 11.08 18.58
CA ALA A 304 -4.63 11.78 17.31
C ALA A 304 -6.06 11.76 16.75
N LEU A 305 -6.75 10.61 16.81
CA LEU A 305 -8.16 10.50 16.44
C LEU A 305 -9.07 11.46 17.23
N TYR A 306 -8.71 11.78 18.48
CA TYR A 306 -9.44 12.73 19.33
C TYR A 306 -8.87 14.16 19.32
N GLY A 307 -7.91 14.47 18.43
CA GLY A 307 -7.35 15.80 18.26
C GLY A 307 -6.50 16.29 19.45
N ARG A 308 -5.88 15.38 20.21
CA ARG A 308 -5.04 15.71 21.38
C ARG A 308 -3.59 16.00 20.99
N SER A 309 -3.38 17.12 20.30
CA SER A 309 -2.11 17.47 19.64
C SER A 309 -0.88 17.51 20.54
N GLY A 310 -0.98 18.04 21.77
CA GLY A 310 0.16 18.17 22.69
C GLY A 310 0.76 16.81 23.09
N PRO A 311 -0.04 15.91 23.72
CA PRO A 311 0.38 14.54 23.99
C PRO A 311 0.87 13.77 22.77
N VAL A 312 0.17 13.90 21.63
CA VAL A 312 0.54 13.27 20.35
C VAL A 312 1.93 13.70 19.91
N ALA A 313 2.24 15.00 19.91
CA ALA A 313 3.54 15.50 19.49
C ALA A 313 4.70 14.92 20.31
N ARG A 314 4.52 14.80 21.63
CA ARG A 314 5.53 14.17 22.52
C ARG A 314 5.68 12.67 22.23
N GLY A 315 4.58 11.96 22.01
CA GLY A 315 4.62 10.54 21.65
C GLY A 315 5.27 10.27 20.30
N VAL A 316 5.01 11.12 19.29
CA VAL A 316 5.68 11.07 17.99
C VAL A 316 7.18 11.27 18.14
N GLN A 317 7.63 12.24 18.96
CA GLN A 317 9.05 12.43 19.24
C GLN A 317 9.67 11.20 19.90
N TRP A 318 8.97 10.58 20.86
CA TRP A 318 9.42 9.35 21.49
C TRP A 318 9.54 8.20 20.48
N LEU A 319 8.55 8.00 19.61
CA LEU A 319 8.58 6.95 18.58
C LEU A 319 9.73 7.14 17.59
N ARG A 320 10.04 8.38 17.19
CA ARG A 320 11.22 8.69 16.37
C ARG A 320 12.51 8.29 17.09
N ALA A 321 12.63 8.61 18.37
CA ALA A 321 13.82 8.26 19.16
C ALA A 321 13.92 6.75 19.46
N ALA A 322 12.80 6.03 19.44
CA ALA A 322 12.74 4.60 19.69
C ALA A 322 12.98 3.73 18.44
N GLN A 323 13.14 4.33 17.25
CA GLN A 323 13.43 3.58 16.02
C GLN A 323 14.84 3.00 16.08
N CYS A 324 14.97 1.73 15.73
CA CYS A 324 16.25 1.02 15.66
C CYS A 324 17.05 1.46 14.41
N PRO A 325 18.39 1.25 14.38
CA PRO A 325 19.21 1.58 13.22
C PRO A 325 18.83 0.87 11.91
N ASP A 326 18.14 -0.28 12.00
CA ASP A 326 17.63 -1.04 10.85
C ASP A 326 16.29 -0.49 10.32
N GLY A 327 15.80 0.63 10.85
CA GLY A 327 14.53 1.25 10.49
C GLY A 327 13.32 0.63 11.19
N GLY A 328 13.48 -0.49 11.90
CA GLY A 328 12.42 -1.15 12.65
C GLY A 328 12.20 -0.59 14.05
N TRP A 329 11.31 -1.24 14.80
CA TRP A 329 11.09 -1.00 16.22
C TRP A 329 11.02 -2.33 16.96
N GLY A 330 11.54 -2.37 18.18
CA GLY A 330 11.33 -3.47 19.12
C GLY A 330 10.20 -3.20 20.12
N ALA A 331 10.08 -4.05 21.14
CA ALA A 331 9.10 -3.84 22.22
C ALA A 331 9.46 -2.60 23.09
N THR A 332 10.75 -2.31 23.21
CA THR A 332 11.33 -1.19 23.95
C THR A 332 12.18 -0.32 23.03
N ALA A 333 12.44 0.93 23.42
CA ALA A 333 13.46 1.74 22.75
C ALA A 333 14.86 1.11 22.93
N PRO A 334 15.78 1.26 21.97
CA PRO A 334 17.19 0.90 22.15
C PRO A 334 17.78 1.69 23.34
N ALA A 335 18.46 1.02 24.26
CA ALA A 335 19.12 1.65 25.40
C ALA A 335 20.54 1.13 25.56
N GLY A 336 21.55 1.98 25.34
CA GLY A 336 22.97 1.59 25.49
C GLY A 336 23.41 0.49 24.51
N ASP A 337 24.18 -0.48 25.02
CA ASP A 337 24.69 -1.65 24.28
C ASP A 337 23.65 -2.80 24.15
N ASP A 338 22.43 -2.64 24.67
CA ASP A 338 21.39 -3.66 24.55
C ASP A 338 20.85 -3.68 23.11
N THR A 339 21.16 -4.75 22.37
CA THR A 339 20.60 -4.99 21.04
C THR A 339 19.11 -5.35 21.18
N VAL A 340 18.23 -4.37 21.05
CA VAL A 340 16.80 -4.61 20.90
C VAL A 340 16.54 -5.12 19.49
N SER A 341 15.97 -6.33 19.37
CA SER A 341 15.56 -6.86 18.07
C SER A 341 14.30 -6.15 17.58
N SER A 342 14.38 -5.54 16.41
CA SER A 342 13.19 -5.04 15.70
C SER A 342 12.23 -6.19 15.38
N SER A 343 10.94 -5.90 15.35
CA SER A 343 9.90 -6.83 14.90
C SER A 343 8.92 -6.14 13.93
N PRO A 344 8.43 -6.83 12.88
CA PRO A 344 7.41 -6.31 11.99
C PRO A 344 6.14 -5.82 12.72
N ALA A 345 5.75 -6.46 13.83
CA ALA A 345 4.57 -6.06 14.59
C ALA A 345 4.70 -4.65 15.22
N TYR A 346 5.85 -4.37 15.82
CA TYR A 346 6.12 -3.07 16.45
C TYR A 346 6.37 -1.99 15.40
N ALA A 347 7.09 -2.32 14.31
CA ALA A 347 7.28 -1.41 13.20
C ALA A 347 5.95 -1.01 12.55
N ALA A 348 5.07 -1.97 12.28
CA ALA A 348 3.76 -1.72 11.72
C ALA A 348 2.89 -0.82 12.62
N THR A 349 2.86 -1.08 13.93
CA THR A 349 2.06 -0.29 14.87
C THR A 349 2.61 1.11 15.07
N ALA A 350 3.95 1.28 15.10
CA ALA A 350 4.59 2.59 15.12
C ALA A 350 4.27 3.39 13.85
N LEU A 351 4.38 2.79 12.66
CA LEU A 351 4.03 3.44 11.39
C LEU A 351 2.57 3.88 11.36
N LEU A 352 1.63 3.02 11.75
CA LEU A 352 0.21 3.37 11.82
C LEU A 352 -0.04 4.55 12.77
N ALA A 353 0.65 4.60 13.91
CA ALA A 353 0.54 5.70 14.86
C ALA A 353 1.09 7.02 14.30
N LEU A 354 2.27 6.98 13.67
CA LEU A 354 2.89 8.14 13.04
C LEU A 354 2.02 8.68 11.90
N ARG A 355 1.47 7.80 11.05
CA ARG A 355 0.56 8.20 9.97
C ARG A 355 -0.74 8.80 10.50
N ALA A 356 -1.32 8.22 11.56
CA ALA A 356 -2.50 8.80 12.23
C ALA A 356 -2.22 10.16 12.89
N ALA A 357 -0.97 10.44 13.25
CA ALA A 357 -0.51 11.73 13.77
C ALA A 357 -0.06 12.71 12.65
N ASP A 358 -0.46 12.47 11.40
CA ASP A 358 -0.14 13.28 10.22
C ASP A 358 1.36 13.42 9.91
N VAL A 359 2.20 12.49 10.37
CA VAL A 359 3.63 12.44 10.01
C VAL A 359 3.77 12.09 8.53
N PRO A 360 4.35 12.97 7.67
CA PRO A 360 4.35 12.77 6.22
C PRO A 360 5.02 11.46 5.78
N ALA A 361 4.46 10.81 4.76
CA ALA A 361 5.03 9.58 4.20
C ALA A 361 6.45 9.77 3.61
N SER A 362 6.83 11.00 3.27
CA SER A 362 8.17 11.36 2.80
C SER A 362 9.19 11.55 3.93
N GLU A 363 8.78 11.47 5.19
CA GLU A 363 9.70 11.61 6.33
C GLU A 363 10.54 10.35 6.50
N HIS A 364 11.83 10.52 6.82
CA HIS A 364 12.80 9.42 6.91
C HIS A 364 12.35 8.29 7.86
N VAL A 365 11.75 8.63 9.01
CA VAL A 365 11.22 7.64 9.97
C VAL A 365 10.18 6.71 9.33
N ILE A 366 9.33 7.24 8.43
CA ILE A 366 8.31 6.45 7.72
C ILE A 366 8.97 5.60 6.63
N ILE A 367 9.86 6.19 5.83
CA ILE A 367 10.55 5.50 4.74
C ILE A 367 11.34 4.32 5.28
N ALA A 368 12.20 4.54 6.27
CA ALA A 368 13.01 3.48 6.88
C ALA A 368 12.16 2.38 7.52
N GLY A 369 11.02 2.74 8.13
CA GLY A 369 10.08 1.74 8.66
C GLY A 369 9.39 0.91 7.58
N CYS A 370 9.05 1.52 6.45
CA CYS A 370 8.49 0.80 5.30
C CYS A 370 9.53 -0.11 4.66
N GLU A 371 10.76 0.37 4.48
CA GLU A 371 11.89 -0.43 3.99
C GLU A 371 12.13 -1.65 4.88
N TYR A 372 12.17 -1.46 6.20
CA TYR A 372 12.25 -2.55 7.17
C TYR A 372 11.13 -3.60 6.98
N LEU A 373 9.86 -3.16 6.82
CA LEU A 373 8.75 -4.09 6.59
C LEU A 373 8.87 -4.81 5.24
N LEU A 374 9.33 -4.14 4.19
CA LEU A 374 9.53 -4.76 2.88
C LEU A 374 10.66 -5.79 2.92
N ASP A 375 11.75 -5.50 3.61
CA ASP A 375 12.90 -6.40 3.76
C ASP A 375 12.58 -7.60 4.65
N ALA A 376 11.74 -7.41 5.68
CA ALA A 376 11.30 -8.48 6.57
C ALA A 376 10.22 -9.40 5.96
N PHE A 377 9.74 -9.13 4.74
CA PHE A 377 8.68 -9.89 4.08
C PHE A 377 9.19 -11.24 3.55
N ALA A 378 8.60 -12.33 4.04
CA ALA A 378 8.97 -13.71 3.73
C ALA A 378 7.81 -14.47 3.04
N PRO A 379 7.63 -14.37 1.71
CA PRO A 379 6.46 -14.89 1.00
C PRO A 379 6.31 -16.42 1.03
N GLU A 380 7.36 -17.17 1.35
CA GLU A 380 7.33 -18.62 1.52
C GLU A 380 6.69 -19.06 2.85
N ARG A 381 6.56 -18.16 3.83
CA ARG A 381 5.94 -18.46 5.11
C ARG A 381 4.42 -18.27 5.03
N PRO A 382 3.62 -19.05 5.78
CA PRO A 382 2.17 -18.82 5.88
C PRO A 382 1.82 -17.44 6.42
N GLU A 383 2.60 -16.96 7.38
CA GLU A 383 2.58 -15.58 7.89
C GLU A 383 3.86 -14.90 7.42
N PRO A 384 3.78 -14.04 6.38
CA PRO A 384 4.98 -13.49 5.74
C PRO A 384 5.73 -12.48 6.60
N TRP A 385 5.07 -11.91 7.60
CA TRP A 385 5.75 -11.22 8.69
C TRP A 385 5.61 -12.03 9.96
N GLU A 386 6.75 -12.36 10.56
CA GLU A 386 6.81 -13.20 11.74
C GLU A 386 6.06 -12.56 12.91
N PRO A 387 5.10 -13.27 13.53
CA PRO A 387 4.41 -12.75 14.69
C PRO A 387 5.32 -12.78 15.91
N THR A 388 5.01 -11.96 16.91
CA THR A 388 5.84 -11.82 18.12
C THR A 388 4.95 -11.69 19.35
N SER A 389 5.52 -11.91 20.53
CA SER A 389 4.85 -11.57 21.78
C SER A 389 5.80 -10.88 22.75
N PHE A 390 5.22 -10.11 23.67
CA PHE A 390 5.96 -9.48 24.76
C PHE A 390 5.15 -9.53 26.03
N THR A 391 5.80 -9.94 27.12
CA THR A 391 5.15 -10.04 28.43
C THR A 391 5.44 -8.80 29.26
N SER A 392 4.38 -8.08 29.62
CA SER A 392 4.44 -6.89 30.49
C SER A 392 3.89 -7.21 31.88
N LEU A 393 4.45 -6.58 32.91
CA LEU A 393 3.90 -6.64 34.26
C LEU A 393 2.70 -5.69 34.36
N VAL A 394 1.56 -6.21 34.82
CA VAL A 394 0.34 -5.40 35.02
C VAL A 394 0.19 -5.01 36.49
N ASP A 395 0.39 -5.97 37.39
CA ASP A 395 0.26 -5.77 38.83
C ASP A 395 1.34 -6.56 39.56
N ALA A 396 2.29 -5.83 40.15
CA ALA A 396 3.40 -6.43 40.88
C ALA A 396 2.93 -7.14 42.15
N GLY A 397 1.94 -6.58 42.85
CA GLY A 397 1.44 -7.11 44.12
C GLY A 397 0.64 -8.41 43.95
N ARG A 398 -0.05 -8.56 42.82
CA ARG A 398 -0.82 -9.77 42.48
C ARG A 398 -0.07 -10.75 41.57
N PHE A 399 1.14 -10.41 41.13
CA PHE A 399 1.91 -11.16 40.12
C PHE A 399 1.16 -11.34 38.79
N ALA A 400 0.33 -10.36 38.42
CA ALA A 400 -0.45 -10.40 37.19
C ALA A 400 0.39 -9.87 36.00
N ARG A 401 0.48 -10.66 34.93
CA ARG A 401 1.23 -10.33 33.72
C ARG A 401 0.36 -10.42 32.49
N MET A 402 0.67 -9.62 31.49
CA MET A 402 0.02 -9.65 30.19
C MET A 402 1.01 -10.19 29.15
N ASP A 403 0.75 -11.39 28.61
CA ASP A 403 1.46 -11.89 27.43
C ASP A 403 0.75 -11.36 26.18
N PHE A 404 1.27 -10.26 25.64
CA PHE A 404 0.65 -9.59 24.51
C PHE A 404 1.18 -10.14 23.20
N ARG A 405 0.31 -10.83 22.45
CA ARG A 405 0.63 -11.50 21.19
C ARG A 405 0.25 -10.63 20.00
N HIS A 406 1.13 -10.54 19.01
CA HIS A 406 0.96 -9.70 17.85
C HIS A 406 0.96 -10.52 16.57
N PHE A 407 -0.20 -10.57 15.91
CA PHE A 407 -0.33 -11.07 14.55
C PHE A 407 0.25 -10.07 13.54
N ALA A 408 1.54 -10.14 13.24
CA ALA A 408 2.23 -9.08 12.50
C ALA A 408 1.68 -8.83 11.09
N THR A 409 1.30 -9.89 10.37
CA THR A 409 0.91 -9.83 8.95
C THR A 409 -0.18 -8.80 8.63
N PRO A 410 -1.37 -8.81 9.27
CA PRO A 410 -2.38 -7.80 9.00
C PRO A 410 -1.94 -6.37 9.34
N TRP A 411 -1.19 -6.19 10.43
CA TRP A 411 -0.74 -4.87 10.83
C TRP A 411 0.29 -4.30 9.87
N ALA A 412 1.25 -5.10 9.41
CA ALA A 412 2.24 -4.71 8.41
C ALA A 412 1.58 -4.35 7.07
N LEU A 413 0.60 -5.15 6.63
CA LEU A 413 -0.20 -4.85 5.44
C LEU A 413 -0.92 -3.50 5.56
N ALA A 414 -1.61 -3.27 6.69
CA ALA A 414 -2.30 -2.00 6.91
C ALA A 414 -1.32 -0.82 6.99
N ALA A 415 -0.17 -0.99 7.65
CA ALA A 415 0.85 0.05 7.77
C ALA A 415 1.40 0.47 6.42
N LEU A 416 1.75 -0.49 5.55
CA LEU A 416 2.20 -0.20 4.18
C LEU A 416 1.12 0.55 3.40
N CYS A 417 -0.16 0.13 3.50
CA CYS A 417 -1.26 0.84 2.85
C CYS A 417 -1.40 2.30 3.31
N GLU A 418 -1.35 2.56 4.62
CA GLU A 418 -1.42 3.91 5.19
C GLU A 418 -0.18 4.77 4.87
N CYS A 419 0.95 4.12 4.52
CA CYS A 419 2.16 4.76 4.04
C CYS A 419 2.19 4.98 2.51
N GLY A 420 1.13 4.59 1.80
CA GLY A 420 0.96 4.88 0.36
C GLY A 420 1.26 3.73 -0.59
N TYR A 421 1.48 2.51 -0.08
CA TYR A 421 1.57 1.31 -0.91
C TYR A 421 0.16 0.80 -1.25
N ASP A 422 -0.01 0.24 -2.44
CA ASP A 422 -1.30 -0.28 -2.90
C ASP A 422 -1.15 -1.70 -3.49
N LEU A 423 -2.25 -2.32 -3.93
CA LEU A 423 -2.23 -3.68 -4.49
C LEU A 423 -1.47 -3.80 -5.83
N GLY A 424 -1.02 -2.69 -6.42
CA GLY A 424 -0.06 -2.71 -7.53
C GLY A 424 1.38 -3.00 -7.04
N HIS A 425 1.63 -2.95 -5.74
CA HIS A 425 2.88 -3.40 -5.14
C HIS A 425 2.85 -4.92 -4.88
N PRO A 426 3.84 -5.70 -5.35
CA PRO A 426 3.84 -7.16 -5.20
C PRO A 426 3.68 -7.64 -3.75
N VAL A 427 4.42 -7.04 -2.81
CA VAL A 427 4.33 -7.38 -1.38
C VAL A 427 2.90 -7.21 -0.84
N VAL A 428 2.22 -6.11 -1.17
CA VAL A 428 0.86 -5.83 -0.69
C VAL A 428 -0.14 -6.82 -1.28
N LEU A 429 -0.03 -7.13 -2.58
CA LEU A 429 -0.88 -8.12 -3.23
C LEU A 429 -0.68 -9.52 -2.63
N THR A 430 0.56 -9.99 -2.58
CA THR A 430 0.89 -11.33 -2.07
C THR A 430 0.49 -11.47 -0.61
N ALA A 431 0.79 -10.47 0.24
CA ALA A 431 0.35 -10.43 1.63
C ALA A 431 -1.18 -10.47 1.78
N THR A 432 -1.91 -9.71 0.96
CA THR A 432 -3.38 -9.71 0.98
C THR A 432 -3.92 -11.09 0.63
N VAL A 433 -3.38 -11.72 -0.42
CA VAL A 433 -3.79 -13.07 -0.84
C VAL A 433 -3.47 -14.11 0.24
N GLN A 434 -2.31 -14.02 0.88
CA GLN A 434 -1.94 -14.92 1.97
C GLN A 434 -2.82 -14.72 3.21
N LEU A 435 -3.10 -13.48 3.59
CA LEU A 435 -4.01 -13.18 4.69
C LEU A 435 -5.41 -13.77 4.44
N LEU A 436 -5.92 -13.69 3.22
CA LEU A 436 -7.18 -14.34 2.82
C LEU A 436 -7.11 -15.87 2.79
N ARG A 437 -5.93 -16.47 2.64
CA ARG A 437 -5.74 -17.94 2.75
C ARG A 437 -5.69 -18.41 4.20
N LEU A 438 -5.33 -17.53 5.14
CA LEU A 438 -5.35 -17.82 6.58
C LEU A 438 -6.75 -17.80 7.18
N GLU A 439 -7.75 -17.30 6.45
CA GLU A 439 -9.16 -17.35 6.86
C GLU A 439 -9.61 -18.82 7.04
N ARG A 440 -10.20 -19.10 8.20
CA ARG A 440 -10.80 -20.38 8.55
C ARG A 440 -12.22 -20.47 7.99
N PRO A 441 -12.68 -21.69 7.66
CA PRO A 441 -14.09 -21.91 7.34
C PRO A 441 -15.00 -21.29 8.41
N GLY A 442 -15.90 -20.41 7.99
CA GLY A 442 -16.86 -19.76 8.88
C GLY A 442 -16.49 -18.36 9.38
N GLY A 443 -15.31 -17.80 9.03
CA GLY A 443 -14.97 -16.38 9.22
C GLY A 443 -13.94 -16.06 10.31
N GLY A 444 -13.21 -17.05 10.81
CA GLY A 444 -12.15 -16.87 11.80
C GLY A 444 -10.77 -16.67 11.19
N TRP A 445 -9.82 -16.08 11.91
CA TRP A 445 -8.39 -16.08 11.56
C TRP A 445 -7.59 -16.69 12.71
N ARG A 446 -6.55 -17.43 12.35
CA ARG A 446 -5.59 -17.96 13.32
C ARG A 446 -4.24 -17.30 13.12
N SER A 447 -3.44 -17.32 14.18
CA SER A 447 -2.00 -17.05 14.10
C SER A 447 -1.22 -18.24 14.66
N THR A 448 0.00 -18.40 14.20
CA THR A 448 1.01 -19.37 14.62
C THR A 448 1.42 -19.19 16.09
N LEU A 449 1.08 -18.06 16.71
CA LEU A 449 1.20 -17.88 18.18
C LEU A 449 0.11 -18.60 18.99
N THR A 450 -0.83 -19.28 18.34
CA THR A 450 -1.90 -20.04 18.99
C THR A 450 -1.94 -21.48 18.47
N ALA A 451 -2.53 -22.38 19.25
CA ALA A 451 -2.76 -23.75 18.83
C ALA A 451 -3.61 -23.79 17.53
N PRO A 452 -3.45 -24.81 16.66
CA PRO A 452 -4.05 -24.82 15.31
C PRO A 452 -5.58 -24.76 15.24
N ASP A 453 -6.24 -25.09 16.35
CA ASP A 453 -7.70 -25.12 16.56
C ASP A 453 -8.24 -23.83 17.18
N ILE A 454 -7.39 -23.02 17.80
CA ILE A 454 -7.78 -21.77 18.46
C ILE A 454 -7.91 -20.63 17.44
N THR A 455 -9.01 -19.87 17.54
CA THR A 455 -9.26 -18.67 16.74
C THR A 455 -9.37 -17.46 17.68
N PRO A 456 -8.27 -16.72 17.91
CA PRO A 456 -8.31 -15.58 18.80
C PRO A 456 -8.98 -14.36 18.15
N ILE A 457 -9.77 -13.62 18.93
CA ILE A 457 -10.49 -12.44 18.44
C ILE A 457 -9.56 -11.36 17.89
N TRP A 458 -8.35 -11.20 18.45
CA TRP A 458 -7.36 -10.24 17.96
C TRP A 458 -6.84 -10.58 16.56
N ALA A 459 -6.79 -11.86 16.17
CA ALA A 459 -6.39 -12.24 14.82
C ALA A 459 -7.48 -11.90 13.80
N VAL A 460 -8.74 -12.15 14.16
CA VAL A 460 -9.92 -11.78 13.36
C VAL A 460 -9.95 -10.28 13.13
N HIS A 461 -9.82 -9.49 14.19
CA HIS A 461 -9.82 -8.03 14.09
C HIS A 461 -8.66 -7.51 13.24
N GLY A 462 -7.44 -8.00 13.47
CA GLY A 462 -6.29 -7.61 12.67
C GLY A 462 -6.54 -7.84 11.18
N ALA A 463 -7.01 -9.04 10.81
CA ALA A 463 -7.33 -9.38 9.43
C ALA A 463 -8.41 -8.46 8.84
N VAL A 464 -9.52 -8.26 9.55
CA VAL A 464 -10.62 -7.37 9.13
C VAL A 464 -10.12 -5.94 8.95
N TYR A 465 -9.32 -5.42 9.88
CA TYR A 465 -8.76 -4.07 9.79
C TYR A 465 -7.87 -3.90 8.56
N ALA A 466 -6.96 -4.84 8.31
CA ALA A 466 -6.05 -4.80 7.16
C ALA A 466 -6.80 -4.89 5.83
N LEU A 467 -7.73 -5.84 5.72
CA LEU A 467 -8.54 -6.05 4.54
C LEU A 467 -9.44 -4.86 4.21
N ARG A 468 -10.04 -4.22 5.23
CA ARG A 468 -10.78 -2.97 5.07
C ARG A 468 -9.86 -1.84 4.60
N THR A 469 -8.65 -1.75 5.14
CA THR A 469 -7.66 -0.72 4.77
C THR A 469 -7.26 -0.87 3.30
N VAL A 470 -7.07 -2.11 2.83
CA VAL A 470 -6.83 -2.41 1.41
C VAL A 470 -8.01 -1.98 0.52
N LEU A 471 -9.27 -2.19 0.94
CA LEU A 471 -10.45 -1.75 0.18
C LEU A 471 -10.70 -0.24 0.20
N ALA A 472 -10.27 0.45 1.25
CA ALA A 472 -10.50 1.88 1.44
C ALA A 472 -9.83 2.77 0.36
N THR A 473 -9.04 2.19 -0.55
CA THR A 473 -8.53 2.85 -1.76
C THR A 473 -9.62 3.23 -2.78
N GLY A 474 -10.90 2.96 -2.49
CA GLY A 474 -12.06 3.53 -3.19
C GLY A 474 -12.52 2.78 -4.45
N THR A 475 -11.84 1.70 -4.83
CA THR A 475 -12.13 0.97 -6.08
C THR A 475 -12.78 -0.38 -5.80
N ARG A 476 -14.04 -0.57 -6.24
CA ARG A 476 -14.73 -1.87 -6.14
C ARG A 476 -14.19 -2.91 -7.14
N ASP A 477 -13.72 -2.45 -8.29
CA ASP A 477 -12.93 -3.24 -9.21
C ASP A 477 -11.45 -2.97 -8.95
N LEU A 478 -10.77 -3.90 -8.29
CA LEU A 478 -9.37 -3.75 -7.95
C LEU A 478 -8.45 -4.10 -9.13
N ALA A 479 -8.96 -4.68 -10.21
CA ALA A 479 -8.14 -5.13 -11.32
C ALA A 479 -7.31 -4.02 -11.99
N PRO A 480 -7.85 -2.81 -12.26
CA PRO A 480 -7.06 -1.71 -12.80
C PRO A 480 -5.92 -1.27 -11.88
N LEU A 481 -6.12 -1.33 -10.56
CA LEU A 481 -5.10 -0.94 -9.58
C LEU A 481 -4.02 -2.03 -9.46
N VAL A 482 -4.42 -3.30 -9.34
CA VAL A 482 -3.53 -4.46 -9.29
C VAL A 482 -2.67 -4.58 -10.57
N LEU A 483 -3.26 -4.34 -11.74
CA LEU A 483 -2.59 -4.52 -13.04
C LEU A 483 -1.94 -3.25 -13.58
N GLY A 484 -2.24 -2.08 -13.00
CA GLY A 484 -1.85 -0.77 -13.54
C GLY A 484 -0.34 -0.64 -13.73
N ARG A 485 0.45 -0.99 -12.70
CA ARG A 485 1.91 -0.94 -12.74
C ARG A 485 2.51 -1.82 -13.85
N HIS A 486 1.94 -3.01 -14.05
CA HIS A 486 2.37 -3.95 -15.07
C HIS A 486 2.06 -3.45 -16.48
N HIS A 487 0.83 -3.00 -16.72
CA HIS A 487 0.45 -2.42 -18.00
C HIS A 487 1.25 -1.16 -18.34
N ASP A 488 1.53 -0.30 -17.35
CA ASP A 488 2.35 0.89 -17.58
C ASP A 488 3.82 0.56 -17.86
N ALA A 489 4.36 -0.49 -17.23
CA ALA A 489 5.70 -1.00 -17.55
C ALA A 489 5.77 -1.50 -19.00
N GLU A 490 4.83 -2.34 -19.43
CA GLU A 490 4.77 -2.83 -20.81
C GLU A 490 4.56 -1.68 -21.82
N ARG A 491 3.69 -0.71 -21.53
CA ARG A 491 3.52 0.48 -22.38
C ARG A 491 4.82 1.26 -22.53
N ARG A 492 5.62 1.42 -21.46
CA ARG A 492 6.93 2.06 -21.51
C ARG A 492 7.90 1.28 -22.40
N THR A 493 8.00 -0.03 -22.22
CA THR A 493 8.86 -0.91 -23.03
C THR A 493 8.49 -0.86 -24.51
N LEU A 494 7.20 -0.96 -24.83
CA LEU A 494 6.70 -0.83 -26.21
C LEU A 494 6.96 0.56 -26.80
N SER A 495 6.90 1.62 -25.99
CA SER A 495 7.18 2.99 -26.44
C SER A 495 8.66 3.21 -26.73
N LEU A 496 9.56 2.61 -25.96
CA LEU A 496 11.01 2.66 -26.21
C LEU A 496 11.38 2.01 -27.55
N LEU A 497 10.82 0.82 -27.82
CA LEU A 497 10.98 0.15 -29.12
C LEU A 497 10.45 1.00 -30.28
N ALA A 498 9.28 1.62 -30.11
CA ALA A 498 8.71 2.49 -31.14
C ALA A 498 9.54 3.77 -31.35
N GLY A 499 10.13 4.32 -30.29
CA GLY A 499 10.96 5.53 -30.30
C GLY A 499 12.35 5.33 -30.90
N GLY A 500 13.00 4.18 -30.65
CA GLY A 500 14.29 3.80 -31.28
C GLY A 500 14.19 3.69 -32.81
N LEU A 501 13.03 3.26 -33.32
CA LEU A 501 12.72 3.19 -34.74
C LEU A 501 12.41 4.54 -35.41
N ILE A 502 12.08 5.59 -34.65
CA ILE A 502 11.86 6.95 -35.18
C ILE A 502 13.20 7.71 -35.34
N GLY A 503 14.32 7.13 -34.89
CA GLY A 503 15.65 7.73 -34.98
C GLY A 503 16.23 7.88 -36.38
N HIS A 504 15.61 7.35 -37.45
CA HIS A 504 16.19 7.44 -38.80
C HIS A 504 15.36 8.15 -39.86
N HIS A 505 14.08 8.47 -39.69
CA HIS A 505 13.31 9.28 -40.65
C HIS A 505 12.34 10.23 -39.93
N ALA A 506 12.84 10.98 -38.94
CA ALA A 506 12.09 12.12 -38.43
C ALA A 506 12.36 13.34 -39.32
N GLU A 507 11.54 13.54 -40.35
CA GLU A 507 11.25 14.92 -40.76
C GLU A 507 10.83 15.69 -39.50
N PRO A 508 11.29 16.95 -39.32
CA PRO A 508 11.04 17.69 -38.10
C PRO A 508 9.53 17.90 -37.94
N VAL A 509 8.92 17.08 -37.08
CA VAL A 509 7.56 17.30 -36.59
C VAL A 509 7.58 18.65 -35.90
N ARG A 510 7.00 19.64 -36.59
CA ARG A 510 6.82 20.99 -36.04
C ARG A 510 6.13 20.85 -34.68
N PRO A 511 6.65 21.48 -33.62
CA PRO A 511 6.07 21.36 -32.29
C PRO A 511 4.61 21.82 -32.34
N PRO A 512 3.69 21.15 -31.61
CA PRO A 512 2.30 21.56 -31.56
C PRO A 512 2.24 23.03 -31.16
N HIS A 513 1.60 23.84 -32.01
CA HIS A 513 1.66 25.31 -32.00
C HIS A 513 1.64 25.89 -30.58
N VAL A 514 2.81 26.37 -30.13
CA VAL A 514 3.04 27.11 -28.88
C VAL A 514 2.01 28.23 -28.68
N TRP A 515 1.45 28.74 -29.78
CA TRP A 515 0.43 29.77 -29.82
C TRP A 515 -0.89 29.36 -29.13
N ARG A 516 -1.36 28.10 -29.27
CA ARG A 516 -2.62 27.64 -28.64
C ARG A 516 -2.52 27.58 -27.11
N ARG A 517 -1.36 27.17 -26.58
CA ARG A 517 -1.08 27.18 -25.14
C ARG A 517 -0.94 28.59 -24.59
N ARG A 518 -0.21 29.47 -25.29
CA ARG A 518 -0.10 30.89 -24.90
C ARG A 518 -1.46 31.58 -24.90
N LEU A 519 -2.32 31.28 -25.89
CA LEU A 519 -3.67 31.84 -25.95
C LEU A 519 -4.51 31.43 -24.73
N LEU A 520 -4.48 30.15 -24.35
CA LEU A 520 -5.20 29.64 -23.19
C LEU A 520 -4.72 30.27 -21.88
N THR A 521 -3.41 30.46 -21.71
CA THR A 521 -2.85 31.12 -20.52
C THR A 521 -3.26 32.60 -20.45
N VAL A 522 -3.21 33.31 -21.58
CA VAL A 522 -3.66 34.71 -21.67
C VAL A 522 -5.17 34.81 -21.41
N TRP A 523 -5.97 33.90 -21.96
CA TRP A 523 -7.41 33.87 -21.76
C TRP A 523 -7.78 33.59 -20.30
N ALA A 524 -7.10 32.65 -19.65
CA ALA A 524 -7.29 32.36 -18.24
C ALA A 524 -6.91 33.56 -17.35
N ALA A 525 -5.80 34.24 -17.63
CA ALA A 525 -5.39 35.43 -16.90
C ALA A 525 -6.39 36.59 -17.07
N LEU A 526 -6.90 36.82 -18.29
CA LEU A 526 -7.95 37.82 -18.55
C LEU A 526 -9.25 37.50 -17.81
N LEU A 527 -9.65 36.22 -17.78
CA LEU A 527 -10.83 35.78 -17.06
C LEU A 527 -10.67 35.98 -15.55
N THR A 528 -9.49 35.66 -14.98
CA THR A 528 -9.20 35.89 -13.56
C THR A 528 -9.25 37.38 -13.19
N VAL A 529 -8.68 38.25 -14.02
CA VAL A 529 -8.74 39.70 -13.81
C VAL A 529 -10.19 40.22 -13.91
N ALA A 530 -10.97 39.75 -14.88
CA ALA A 530 -12.37 40.13 -15.03
C ALA A 530 -13.22 39.73 -13.80
N VAL A 531 -13.05 38.50 -13.32
CA VAL A 531 -13.72 38.01 -12.10
C VAL A 531 -13.29 38.83 -10.87
N ALA A 532 -12.00 39.15 -10.74
CA ALA A 532 -11.50 39.94 -9.63
C ALA A 532 -12.04 41.38 -9.63
N LEU A 533 -12.15 42.02 -10.81
CA LEU A 533 -12.76 43.34 -10.96
C LEU A 533 -14.26 43.32 -10.65
N LEU A 534 -14.98 42.27 -11.04
CA LEU A 534 -16.39 42.08 -10.68
C LEU A 534 -16.59 41.96 -9.17
N VAL A 535 -15.74 41.18 -8.50
CA VAL A 535 -15.77 41.02 -7.03
C VAL A 535 -15.46 42.36 -6.34
N LEU A 536 -14.43 43.08 -6.79
CA LEU A 536 -14.12 44.42 -6.26
C LEU A 536 -15.26 45.42 -6.48
N GLY A 537 -15.98 45.31 -7.61
CA GLY A 537 -17.20 46.08 -7.87
C GLY A 537 -18.33 45.76 -6.89
N GLN A 538 -18.56 44.47 -6.57
CA GLN A 538 -19.57 44.07 -5.60
C GLN A 538 -19.29 44.58 -4.17
N PHE A 539 -18.02 44.77 -3.83
CA PHE A 539 -17.61 45.34 -2.53
C PHE A 539 -17.49 46.88 -2.54
N GLY A 540 -17.96 47.56 -3.60
CA GLY A 540 -17.97 49.03 -3.67
C GLY A 540 -16.60 49.69 -3.83
N VAL A 541 -15.53 48.91 -4.02
CA VAL A 541 -14.15 49.42 -4.13
C VAL A 541 -13.97 50.27 -5.39
N LEU A 542 -14.70 49.95 -6.47
CA LEU A 542 -14.71 50.75 -7.70
C LEU A 542 -15.42 52.11 -7.52
N GLU A 543 -16.41 52.20 -6.63
CA GLU A 543 -17.08 53.47 -6.29
C GLU A 543 -16.20 54.35 -5.40
N GLN A 544 -15.39 53.74 -4.52
CA GLN A 544 -14.40 54.46 -3.70
C GLN A 544 -13.30 55.15 -4.53
N LEU A 545 -12.96 54.62 -5.72
CA LEU A 545 -12.07 55.29 -6.68
C LEU A 545 -12.65 56.61 -7.23
N GLN A 546 -13.98 56.77 -7.20
CA GLN A 546 -14.69 57.97 -7.65
C GLN A 546 -15.04 58.95 -6.52
N SER A 547 -14.74 58.60 -5.26
CA SER A 547 -15.02 59.45 -4.09
C SER A 547 -14.21 60.76 -4.11
N ASP A 548 -14.69 61.85 -3.51
CA ASP A 548 -13.91 63.12 -3.47
C ASP A 548 -12.74 63.09 -2.46
N SER A 549 -12.64 62.03 -1.66
CA SER A 549 -11.61 61.83 -0.64
C SER A 549 -10.32 61.27 -1.25
N GLY A 550 -9.23 62.03 -1.15
CA GLY A 550 -7.92 61.60 -1.67
C GLY A 550 -7.36 60.34 -1.01
N ARG A 551 -7.72 60.05 0.25
CA ARG A 551 -7.26 58.84 0.96
C ARG A 551 -7.94 57.58 0.46
N ASP A 552 -9.24 57.66 0.19
CA ASP A 552 -10.03 56.51 -0.26
C ASP A 552 -9.68 56.13 -1.71
N LYS A 553 -9.36 57.13 -2.55
CA LYS A 553 -8.79 56.87 -3.89
C LYS A 553 -7.46 56.11 -3.84
N VAL A 554 -6.57 56.50 -2.93
CA VAL A 554 -5.25 55.86 -2.80
C VAL A 554 -5.38 54.43 -2.29
N LEU A 555 -6.24 54.19 -1.28
CA LEU A 555 -6.44 52.86 -0.73
C LEU A 555 -7.14 51.91 -1.71
N ALA A 556 -8.17 52.40 -2.41
CA ALA A 556 -8.85 51.62 -3.44
C ALA A 556 -7.92 51.33 -4.63
N GLY A 557 -7.13 52.32 -5.06
CA GLY A 557 -6.12 52.13 -6.11
C GLY A 557 -5.05 51.09 -5.76
N LEU A 558 -4.54 51.11 -4.53
CA LEU A 558 -3.59 50.10 -4.02
C LEU A 558 -4.22 48.70 -3.99
N THR A 559 -5.47 48.60 -3.53
CA THR A 559 -6.20 47.33 -3.44
C THR A 559 -6.45 46.74 -4.82
N THR A 560 -6.91 47.56 -5.78
CA THR A 560 -7.11 47.13 -7.17
C THR A 560 -5.79 46.71 -7.83
N LEU A 561 -4.69 47.44 -7.58
CA LEU A 561 -3.38 47.11 -8.13
C LEU A 561 -2.88 45.76 -7.61
N VAL A 562 -2.93 45.52 -6.29
CA VAL A 562 -2.49 44.26 -5.69
C VAL A 562 -3.28 43.08 -6.22
N VAL A 563 -4.61 43.19 -6.26
CA VAL A 563 -5.48 42.13 -6.75
C VAL A 563 -5.26 41.84 -8.25
N THR A 564 -5.04 42.88 -9.06
CA THR A 564 -4.78 42.71 -10.50
C THR A 564 -3.42 42.05 -10.76
N VAL A 565 -2.37 42.48 -10.05
CA VAL A 565 -1.01 41.92 -10.20
C VAL A 565 -0.96 40.47 -9.72
N VAL A 566 -1.55 40.16 -8.57
CA VAL A 566 -1.62 38.79 -8.04
C VAL A 566 -2.46 37.89 -8.96
N GLY A 567 -3.61 38.38 -9.43
CA GLY A 567 -4.48 37.64 -10.36
C GLY A 567 -3.81 37.34 -11.71
N ALA A 568 -3.01 38.27 -12.25
CA ALA A 568 -2.30 38.08 -13.51
C ALA A 568 -1.09 37.13 -13.40
N LEU A 569 -0.42 37.11 -12.24
CA LEU A 569 0.78 36.28 -12.01
C LEU A 569 0.46 34.87 -11.50
N ALA A 570 -0.68 34.66 -10.84
CA ALA A 570 -1.03 33.38 -10.23
C ALA A 570 -1.01 32.19 -11.22
N PRO A 571 -1.55 32.28 -12.45
CA PRO A 571 -1.49 31.16 -13.40
C PRO A 571 -0.07 30.81 -13.84
N ALA A 572 0.81 31.81 -13.97
CA ALA A 572 2.20 31.62 -14.37
C ALA A 572 3.02 30.98 -13.24
N VAL A 573 2.82 31.43 -12.00
CA VAL A 573 3.48 30.87 -10.81
C VAL A 573 3.04 29.42 -10.57
N ILE A 574 1.73 29.14 -10.66
CA ILE A 574 1.20 27.78 -10.50
C ILE A 574 1.71 26.85 -11.61
N SER A 575 1.79 27.33 -12.85
CA SER A 575 2.34 26.56 -13.96
C SER A 575 3.84 26.31 -13.82
N GLU A 576 4.61 27.29 -13.31
CA GLU A 576 6.04 27.14 -13.03
C GLU A 576 6.28 26.14 -11.91
N GLU A 577 5.51 26.22 -10.83
CA GLU A 577 5.66 25.32 -9.70
C GLU A 577 5.26 23.89 -10.07
N TYR A 578 4.23 23.70 -10.89
CA TYR A 578 3.88 22.41 -11.46
C TYR A 578 5.01 21.86 -12.35
N ARG A 579 5.65 22.71 -13.15
CA ARG A 579 6.81 22.33 -13.98
C ARG A 579 8.02 21.97 -13.13
N ILE A 580 8.32 22.72 -12.07
CA ILE A 580 9.43 22.44 -11.14
C ILE A 580 9.19 21.11 -10.42
N ARG A 581 7.97 20.86 -9.90
CA ARG A 581 7.60 19.58 -9.28
C ARG A 581 7.77 18.40 -10.24
N ARG A 582 7.38 18.58 -11.51
CA ARG A 582 7.56 17.56 -12.55
C ARG A 582 9.02 17.35 -12.97
N SER A 583 9.84 18.41 -12.97
CA SER A 583 11.27 18.31 -13.26
C SER A 583 12.05 17.63 -12.14
N ARG A 584 11.68 17.88 -10.87
CA ARG A 584 12.26 17.19 -9.70
C ARG A 584 11.86 15.71 -9.66
N GLY A 585 10.64 15.37 -10.09
CA GLY A 585 10.23 13.97 -10.27
C GLY A 585 10.92 13.22 -11.40
N ARG A 586 11.58 13.92 -12.35
CA ARG A 586 12.39 13.30 -13.42
C ARG A 586 13.89 13.27 -13.09
N ALA A 587 14.41 14.32 -12.45
CA ALA A 587 15.80 14.34 -11.99
C ALA A 587 16.08 13.29 -10.88
N GLY A 588 15.06 12.85 -10.15
CA GLY A 588 15.15 11.71 -9.24
C GLY A 588 15.25 10.35 -9.95
N SER A 589 14.62 10.17 -11.12
CA SER A 589 14.72 8.91 -11.88
C SER A 589 15.97 8.82 -12.75
N ASP A 590 16.52 9.95 -13.18
CA ASP A 590 17.71 9.99 -14.04
C ASP A 590 19.02 9.86 -13.26
N ARG A 591 18.99 9.89 -11.92
CA ARG A 591 20.17 9.68 -11.06
C ARG A 591 20.36 8.23 -10.60
N GLU A 592 19.31 7.41 -10.65
CA GLU A 592 19.36 5.95 -10.40
C GLU A 592 19.72 5.13 -11.66
N SER A 593 20.02 5.77 -12.78
CA SER A 593 20.43 5.10 -14.03
C SER A 593 21.90 5.33 -14.42
N LEU A 594 22.70 5.96 -13.54
CA LEU A 594 24.12 6.24 -13.78
C LEU A 594 25.05 5.98 -12.56
N GLU A 595 24.56 5.31 -11.52
CA GLU A 595 25.37 4.61 -10.51
C GLU A 595 24.91 3.15 -10.44
#